data_AF-A0A9N9WSX3-F1
#
_entry.id   AF-A0A9N9WSX3-F1
#
_cell.length_a   1.000
_cell.length_b   1.000
_cell.length_c   1.000
_cell.angle_alpha   90.00
_cell.angle_beta   90.00
_cell.angle_gamma   90.00
#
_symmetry.space_group_name_H-M   'P 1'
#
loop_
_entity.id
_entity.type
_entity.pdbx_description
1 polymer ?
#
loop_
_entity_poly.entity_id
_entity_poly.type
_entity_poly.pdbx_seq_one_letter_code
_entity_poly.pdbx_strand_id
1 'polypeptide(L)'
;MDTPINKAHFYARKSLHYMGNEKFKYIEQAIENFQLALTQSSNTKAIDSIELQIRYYEKQLKLLSARKAFCQKSEKHKNTDEDVSFLTVNEHVDKSTEIQLDLLKNLEDSYNVIEELNRIDNVQVSSQVSQLQNLNSQLNVMFHKLSIAVEMILNENELLREKVRDNPKSGTTCNTGKPDEFRRNINEIIEQRDSDDSSPNEEIQELPPLELPSFNLDSLDDK
;
A
#
# COMPACT_ATOMS: atom_id res chain seq x y z
N MET A 1 6.40 -31.00 78.35
CA MET A 1 6.01 -29.70 78.95
C MET A 1 5.59 -28.76 77.83
N ASP A 2 4.33 -28.86 77.43
CA ASP A 2 3.73 -28.15 76.29
C ASP A 2 3.06 -26.85 76.75
N THR A 3 3.83 -25.92 77.29
CA THR A 3 3.31 -24.61 77.70
C THR A 3 3.04 -23.72 76.48
N PRO A 4 2.02 -22.84 76.50
CA PRO A 4 1.72 -21.95 75.37
C PRO A 4 2.91 -21.09 74.96
N ILE A 5 3.71 -20.62 75.93
CA ILE A 5 4.92 -19.85 75.66
C ILE A 5 5.99 -20.65 74.89
N ASN A 6 6.15 -21.93 75.20
CA ASN A 6 7.09 -22.80 74.48
C ASN A 6 6.61 -23.06 73.04
N LYS A 7 5.30 -23.25 72.85
CA LYS A 7 4.70 -23.38 71.53
C LYS A 7 4.84 -22.11 70.71
N ALA A 8 4.64 -20.95 71.32
CA ALA A 8 4.82 -19.65 70.67
C ALA A 8 6.26 -19.46 70.16
N HIS A 9 7.26 -19.71 71.01
CA HIS A 9 8.67 -19.64 70.60
C HIS A 9 9.05 -20.72 69.58
N PHE A 10 8.45 -21.91 69.65
CA PHE A 10 8.64 -22.94 68.62
C PHE A 10 8.15 -22.45 67.25
N TYR A 11 6.93 -21.93 67.15
CA TYR A 11 6.39 -21.41 65.89
C TYR A 11 7.14 -20.16 65.40
N ALA A 12 7.54 -19.28 66.32
CA ALA A 12 8.40 -18.14 66.00
C ALA A 12 9.71 -18.56 65.34
N ARG A 13 10.44 -19.52 65.93
CA ARG A 13 11.67 -20.07 65.34
C ARG A 13 11.39 -20.76 64.01
N LYS A 14 10.31 -21.56 63.96
CA LYS A 14 9.90 -22.24 62.73
C LYS A 14 9.67 -21.23 61.61
N SER A 15 9.00 -20.12 61.87
CA SER A 15 8.74 -19.06 60.87
C SER A 15 10.00 -18.45 60.24
N LEU A 16 11.16 -18.53 60.90
CA LEU A 16 12.43 -18.05 60.34
C LEU A 16 12.93 -18.92 59.18
N HIS A 17 12.57 -20.21 59.19
CA HIS A 17 13.00 -21.19 58.18
C HIS A 17 12.06 -21.30 56.98
N TYR A 18 10.86 -20.71 57.06
CA TYR A 18 9.87 -20.74 55.99
C TYR A 18 9.77 -19.39 55.29
N MET A 19 9.27 -19.42 54.05
CA MET A 19 9.06 -18.25 53.20
C MET A 19 7.62 -18.24 52.67
N GLY A 20 7.18 -17.10 52.12
CA GLY A 20 5.85 -16.97 51.54
C GLY A 20 4.73 -17.21 52.56
N ASN A 21 3.64 -17.84 52.12
CA ASN A 21 2.41 -18.03 52.92
C ASN A 21 2.62 -18.88 54.18
N GLU A 22 3.55 -19.82 54.15
CA GLU A 22 3.84 -20.68 55.32
C GLU A 22 4.45 -19.88 56.46
N LYS A 23 5.26 -18.86 56.14
CA LYS A 23 5.81 -17.93 57.14
C LYS A 23 4.72 -17.16 57.87
N PHE A 24 3.70 -16.67 57.13
CA PHE A 24 2.56 -15.96 57.74
C PHE A 24 1.82 -16.85 58.74
N LYS A 25 1.49 -18.07 58.32
CA LYS A 25 0.79 -19.05 59.17
C LYS A 25 1.53 -19.32 60.48
N TYR A 26 2.86 -19.48 60.43
CA TYR A 26 3.64 -19.73 61.65
C TYR A 26 3.77 -18.49 62.54
N ILE A 27 3.80 -17.28 61.98
CA ILE A 27 3.78 -16.04 62.78
C ILE A 27 2.41 -15.86 63.46
N GLU A 28 1.31 -16.12 62.75
CA GLU A 28 -0.05 -16.08 63.31
C GLU A 28 -0.21 -17.09 64.45
N GLN A 29 0.27 -18.32 64.26
CA GLN A 29 0.28 -19.34 65.31
C GLN A 29 1.16 -18.94 66.51
N ALA A 30 2.27 -18.24 66.29
CA ALA A 30 3.09 -17.72 67.38
C ALA A 30 2.33 -16.65 68.20
N ILE A 31 1.66 -15.71 67.53
CA ILE A 31 0.85 -14.66 68.16
C ILE A 31 -0.28 -15.27 68.98
N GLU A 32 -1.03 -16.22 68.43
CA GLU A 32 -2.12 -16.91 69.13
C GLU A 32 -1.64 -17.59 70.41
N ASN A 33 -0.49 -18.28 70.35
CA ASN A 33 0.09 -18.94 71.52
C ASN A 33 0.67 -17.94 72.54
N PHE A 34 1.16 -16.77 72.10
CA PHE A 34 1.53 -15.69 73.01
C PHE A 34 0.31 -15.05 73.69
N GLN A 35 -0.80 -14.88 72.98
CA GLN A 35 -2.06 -14.41 73.57
C GLN A 35 -2.60 -15.41 74.61
N LEU A 36 -2.51 -16.71 74.33
CA LEU A 36 -2.85 -17.76 75.29
C LEU A 36 -1.88 -17.78 76.50
N ALA A 37 -0.61 -17.47 76.30
CA ALA A 37 0.34 -17.34 77.41
C ALA A 37 0.06 -16.09 78.26
N LEU A 38 -0.43 -15.01 77.64
CA LEU A 38 -0.79 -13.76 78.31
C LEU A 38 -1.95 -13.98 79.29
N THR A 39 -2.99 -14.73 78.89
CA THR A 39 -4.15 -15.01 79.75
C THR A 39 -3.81 -15.92 80.94
N GLN A 40 -2.73 -16.69 80.85
CA GLN A 40 -2.25 -17.59 81.91
C GLN A 40 -1.18 -16.96 82.81
N SER A 41 -0.69 -15.76 82.47
CA SER A 41 0.39 -15.10 83.19
C SER A 41 -0.14 -14.20 84.30
N SER A 42 0.35 -14.37 85.53
CA SER A 42 0.01 -13.50 86.67
C SER A 42 1.10 -12.47 87.00
N ASN A 43 2.29 -12.59 86.42
CA ASN A 43 3.42 -11.73 86.73
C ASN A 43 3.47 -10.54 85.77
N THR A 44 3.41 -9.31 86.29
CA THR A 44 3.42 -8.07 85.52
C THR A 44 4.59 -7.98 84.53
N LYS A 45 5.81 -8.37 84.93
CA LYS A 45 6.97 -8.35 84.03
C LYS A 45 6.85 -9.35 82.89
N ALA A 46 6.23 -10.51 83.16
CA ALA A 46 6.02 -11.52 82.14
C ALA A 46 4.91 -11.09 81.17
N ILE A 47 3.86 -10.45 81.68
CA ILE A 47 2.79 -9.83 80.88
C ILE A 47 3.39 -8.80 79.92
N ASP A 48 4.16 -7.83 80.41
CA ASP A 48 4.79 -6.79 79.59
C ASP A 48 5.70 -7.38 78.50
N SER A 49 6.46 -8.41 78.85
CA SER A 49 7.34 -9.13 77.91
C SER A 49 6.56 -9.83 76.80
N ILE A 50 5.47 -10.52 77.16
CA ILE A 50 4.61 -11.23 76.20
C ILE A 50 3.90 -10.22 75.29
N GLU A 51 3.36 -9.12 75.83
CA GLU A 51 2.75 -8.06 75.02
C GLU A 51 3.73 -7.46 74.02
N LEU A 52 4.98 -7.21 74.43
CA LEU A 52 6.01 -6.70 73.54
C LEU A 52 6.29 -7.68 72.40
N GLN A 53 6.34 -8.98 72.68
CA GLN A 53 6.54 -10.02 71.66
C GLN A 53 5.35 -10.08 70.69
N ILE A 54 4.11 -9.97 71.18
CA ILE A 54 2.92 -9.90 70.32
C ILE A 54 3.02 -8.72 69.36
N ARG A 55 3.29 -7.51 69.87
CA ARG A 55 3.42 -6.29 69.03
C ARG A 55 4.55 -6.43 68.00
N TYR A 56 5.66 -7.06 68.37
CA TYR A 56 6.75 -7.34 67.44
C TYR A 56 6.30 -8.23 66.27
N TYR A 57 5.64 -9.35 66.55
CA TYR A 57 5.18 -10.27 65.50
C TYR A 57 4.04 -9.69 64.65
N GLU A 58 3.15 -8.89 65.22
CA GLU A 58 2.14 -8.13 64.46
C GLU A 58 2.79 -7.15 63.47
N LYS A 59 3.82 -6.43 63.92
CA LYS A 59 4.59 -5.53 63.04
C LYS A 59 5.30 -6.31 61.93
N GLN A 60 5.84 -7.49 62.25
CA GLN A 60 6.47 -8.37 61.27
C GLN A 60 5.46 -8.84 60.21
N LEU A 61 4.23 -9.17 60.62
CA LEU A 61 3.15 -9.57 59.73
C LEU A 61 2.73 -8.44 58.79
N LYS A 62 2.59 -7.22 59.31
CA LYS A 62 2.32 -6.01 58.50
C LYS A 62 3.43 -5.72 57.48
N LEU A 63 4.69 -5.90 57.86
CA LEU A 63 5.82 -5.72 56.94
C LEU A 63 5.80 -6.75 55.81
N LEU A 64 5.56 -8.03 56.16
CA LEU A 64 5.48 -9.11 55.19
C LEU A 64 4.31 -8.93 54.23
N SER A 65 3.13 -8.49 54.72
CA SER A 65 1.96 -8.26 53.86
C SER A 65 2.19 -7.10 52.89
N ALA A 66 2.79 -6.00 53.36
CA ALA A 66 3.17 -4.87 52.50
C ALA A 66 4.16 -5.31 51.40
N ARG A 67 5.18 -6.11 51.75
CA ARG A 67 6.14 -6.64 50.78
C ARG A 67 5.46 -7.56 49.76
N LYS A 68 4.55 -8.43 50.20
CA LYS A 68 3.78 -9.30 49.30
C LYS A 68 2.92 -8.49 48.32
N ALA A 69 2.22 -7.48 48.80
CA ALA A 69 1.41 -6.60 47.96
C ALA A 69 2.26 -5.83 46.94
N PHE A 70 3.45 -5.36 47.34
CA PHE A 70 4.40 -4.70 46.45
C PHE A 70 4.90 -5.63 45.34
N CYS A 71 5.34 -6.85 45.70
CA CYS A 71 5.76 -7.85 44.71
C CYS A 71 4.64 -8.20 43.72
N GLN A 72 3.43 -8.44 44.22
CA GLN A 72 2.27 -8.72 43.36
C GLN A 72 1.94 -7.56 42.42
N LYS A 73 2.04 -6.31 42.89
CA LYS A 73 1.84 -5.14 42.03
C LYS A 73 2.91 -5.08 40.94
N SER A 74 4.17 -5.28 41.30
CA SER A 74 5.29 -5.27 40.35
C SER A 74 5.21 -6.38 39.30
N GLU A 75 4.80 -7.60 39.68
CA GLU A 75 4.62 -8.71 38.72
C GLU A 75 3.50 -8.43 37.73
N LYS A 76 2.37 -7.88 38.20
CA LYS A 76 1.27 -7.51 37.32
C LYS A 76 1.68 -6.50 36.25
N HIS A 77 2.54 -5.53 36.58
CA HIS A 77 2.98 -4.52 35.61
C HIS A 77 3.95 -5.11 34.59
N LYS A 78 4.86 -6.00 35.01
CA LYS A 78 5.79 -6.68 34.10
C LYS A 78 5.09 -7.56 33.06
N ASN A 79 4.10 -8.35 33.50
CA ASN A 79 3.39 -9.25 32.58
C ASN A 79 2.58 -8.47 31.53
N THR A 80 1.96 -7.35 31.91
CA THR A 80 1.24 -6.50 30.93
C THR A 80 2.15 -5.85 29.91
N ASP A 81 3.35 -5.41 30.30
CA ASP A 81 4.27 -4.75 29.36
C ASP A 81 4.91 -5.75 28.40
N GLU A 82 5.24 -6.96 28.87
CA GLU A 82 5.76 -8.06 28.03
C GLU A 82 4.70 -8.57 27.04
N ASP A 83 3.45 -8.75 27.48
CA ASP A 83 2.36 -9.22 26.59
C ASP A 83 2.02 -8.21 25.50
N VAL A 84 2.00 -6.90 25.82
CA VAL A 84 1.74 -5.83 24.84
C VAL A 84 2.91 -5.68 23.85
N SER A 85 4.15 -5.80 24.33
CA SER A 85 5.32 -5.78 23.45
C SER A 85 5.38 -7.00 22.52
N PHE A 86 4.97 -8.17 22.98
CA PHE A 86 4.93 -9.38 22.15
C PHE A 86 3.84 -9.29 21.07
N LEU A 87 2.64 -8.85 21.43
CA LEU A 87 1.52 -8.66 20.48
C LEU A 87 1.86 -7.67 19.36
N THR A 88 2.47 -6.54 19.70
CA THR A 88 2.85 -5.51 18.72
C THR A 88 3.93 -6.00 17.76
N VAL A 89 4.95 -6.71 18.25
CA VAL A 89 5.99 -7.31 17.38
C VAL A 89 5.39 -8.36 16.46
N ASN A 90 4.48 -9.21 16.95
CA ASN A 90 3.85 -10.23 16.12
C ASN A 90 3.00 -9.61 15.00
N GLU A 91 2.26 -8.54 15.29
CA GLU A 91 1.48 -7.83 14.28
C GLU A 91 2.36 -7.20 13.19
N HIS A 92 3.55 -6.68 13.54
CA HIS A 92 4.51 -6.18 12.57
C HIS A 92 5.11 -7.29 11.70
N VAL A 93 5.39 -8.46 12.29
CA VAL A 93 5.88 -9.63 11.55
C VAL A 93 4.82 -10.13 10.58
N ASP A 94 3.57 -10.26 11.02
CA ASP A 94 2.45 -10.71 10.18
C ASP A 94 2.23 -9.78 8.98
N LYS A 95 2.20 -8.46 9.22
CA LYS A 95 2.12 -7.45 8.14
C LYS A 95 3.32 -7.50 7.20
N SER A 96 4.52 -7.68 7.73
CA SER A 96 5.72 -7.83 6.90
C SER A 96 5.65 -9.07 6.02
N THR A 97 5.14 -10.20 6.54
CA THR A 97 4.97 -11.42 5.76
C THR A 97 3.89 -11.28 4.69
N GLU A 98 2.79 -10.60 4.99
CA GLU A 98 1.73 -10.30 4.02
C GLU A 98 2.28 -9.50 2.83
N ILE A 99 3.02 -8.42 3.11
CA ILE A 99 3.66 -7.59 2.08
C ILE A 99 4.66 -8.41 1.25
N GLN A 100 5.45 -9.28 1.88
CA GLN A 100 6.40 -10.14 1.17
C GLN A 100 5.70 -11.13 0.23
N LEU A 101 4.57 -11.70 0.64
CA LEU A 101 3.77 -12.59 -0.20
C LEU A 101 3.15 -11.85 -1.38
N ASP A 102 2.61 -10.64 -1.15
CA ASP A 102 2.07 -9.80 -2.21
C ASP A 102 3.16 -9.38 -3.22
N LEU A 103 4.36 -9.03 -2.74
CA LEU A 103 5.50 -8.75 -3.61
C LEU A 103 5.90 -9.98 -4.44
N LEU A 104 5.93 -11.16 -3.83
CA LEU A 104 6.25 -12.40 -4.53
C LEU A 104 5.24 -12.68 -5.65
N LYS A 105 3.95 -12.50 -5.37
CA LYS A 105 2.88 -12.64 -6.35
C LYS A 105 3.00 -11.63 -7.48
N ASN A 106 3.25 -10.36 -7.17
CA ASN A 106 3.44 -9.33 -8.18
C ASN A 106 4.65 -9.62 -9.09
N LEU A 107 5.72 -10.20 -8.54
CA LEU A 107 6.87 -10.64 -9.33
C LEU A 107 6.47 -11.77 -10.28
N GLU A 108 5.73 -12.76 -9.81
CA GLU A 108 5.22 -13.87 -10.63
C GLU A 108 4.31 -13.35 -11.77
N ASP A 109 3.38 -12.45 -11.45
CA ASP A 109 2.51 -11.80 -12.43
C ASP A 109 3.33 -11.00 -13.46
N SER A 110 4.38 -10.30 -13.02
CA SER A 110 5.28 -9.58 -13.92
C SER A 110 6.04 -10.51 -14.87
N TYR A 111 6.49 -11.68 -14.40
CA TYR A 111 7.12 -12.68 -15.25
C TYR A 111 6.15 -13.22 -16.30
N ASN A 112 4.90 -13.49 -15.91
CA ASN A 112 3.86 -13.94 -16.85
C ASN A 112 3.59 -12.90 -17.94
N VAL A 113 3.49 -11.61 -17.57
CA VAL A 113 3.32 -10.51 -18.54
C VAL A 113 4.52 -10.40 -19.49
N ILE A 114 5.74 -10.52 -18.98
CA ILE A 114 6.95 -10.52 -19.82
C ILE A 114 6.96 -11.71 -20.78
N GLU A 115 6.54 -12.89 -20.33
CA GLU A 115 6.44 -14.08 -21.16
C GLU A 115 5.38 -13.91 -22.26
N GLU A 116 4.22 -13.35 -21.93
CA GLU A 116 3.18 -13.02 -22.90
C GLU A 116 3.64 -11.99 -23.92
N LEU A 117 4.33 -10.92 -23.49
CA LEU A 117 4.91 -9.91 -24.37
C LEU A 117 5.98 -10.50 -25.29
N ASN A 118 6.79 -11.45 -24.82
CA ASN A 118 7.79 -12.15 -25.65
C ASN A 118 7.16 -13.13 -26.65
N ARG A 119 5.95 -13.63 -26.36
CA ARG A 119 5.17 -14.48 -27.28
C ARG A 119 4.44 -13.68 -28.35
N ILE A 120 4.24 -12.38 -28.14
CA ILE A 120 3.76 -11.48 -29.20
C ILE A 120 4.90 -11.33 -30.20
N ASP A 121 4.75 -12.03 -31.32
CA ASP A 121 5.73 -12.01 -32.39
C ASP A 121 5.76 -10.60 -33.01
N ASN A 122 6.75 -9.80 -32.63
CA ASN A 122 6.93 -8.41 -33.07
C ASN A 122 6.93 -8.29 -34.61
N VAL A 123 7.27 -9.37 -35.31
CA VAL A 123 7.25 -9.48 -36.77
C VAL A 123 5.80 -9.47 -37.32
N GLN A 124 4.87 -10.12 -36.64
CA GLN A 124 3.47 -10.19 -37.07
C GLN A 124 2.73 -8.87 -36.79
N VAL A 125 3.02 -8.22 -35.66
CA VAL A 125 2.45 -6.90 -35.34
C VAL A 125 3.02 -5.82 -36.27
N SER A 126 4.35 -5.81 -36.49
CA SER A 126 5.01 -4.85 -37.39
C SER A 126 4.55 -5.00 -38.85
N SER A 127 4.36 -6.23 -39.32
CA SER A 127 3.85 -6.47 -40.69
C SER A 127 2.39 -6.03 -40.84
N GLN A 128 1.53 -6.25 -39.85
CA GLN A 128 0.15 -5.77 -39.86
C GLN A 128 0.07 -4.23 -39.80
N VAL A 129 0.90 -3.58 -38.97
CA VAL A 129 1.00 -2.12 -38.91
C VAL A 129 1.47 -1.54 -40.26
N SER A 130 2.47 -2.15 -40.89
CA SER A 130 2.96 -1.73 -42.20
C SER A 130 1.89 -1.88 -43.30
N GLN A 131 1.10 -2.96 -43.26
CA GLN A 131 -0.03 -3.16 -44.18
C GLN A 131 -1.13 -2.11 -43.97
N LEU A 132 -1.46 -1.78 -42.73
CA LEU A 132 -2.43 -0.73 -42.39
C LEU A 132 -1.96 0.66 -42.82
N GLN A 133 -0.68 0.98 -42.63
CA GLN A 133 -0.09 2.24 -43.09
C GLN A 133 -0.15 2.36 -44.63
N ASN A 134 0.15 1.29 -45.35
CA ASN A 134 0.07 1.27 -46.81
C ASN A 134 -1.38 1.45 -47.30
N LEU A 135 -2.34 0.73 -46.70
CA LEU A 135 -3.76 0.90 -46.99
C LEU A 135 -4.26 2.33 -46.72
N ASN A 136 -3.84 2.93 -45.61
CA ASN A 136 -4.19 4.31 -45.26
C ASN A 136 -3.62 5.30 -46.29
N SER A 137 -2.35 5.13 -46.69
CA SER A 137 -1.74 5.93 -47.75
C SER A 137 -2.51 5.84 -49.06
N GLN A 138 -2.87 4.62 -49.50
CA GLN A 138 -3.68 4.42 -50.71
C GLN A 138 -5.06 5.08 -50.62
N LEU A 139 -5.69 5.04 -49.44
CA LEU A 139 -6.98 5.66 -49.20
C LEU A 139 -6.89 7.19 -49.27
N ASN A 140 -5.84 7.79 -48.70
CA ASN A 140 -5.61 9.23 -48.78
C ASN A 140 -5.36 9.67 -50.23
N VAL A 141 -4.57 8.92 -51.01
CA VAL A 141 -4.39 9.20 -52.43
C VAL A 141 -5.72 9.14 -53.20
N MET A 142 -6.56 8.13 -52.94
CA MET A 142 -7.89 8.05 -53.55
C MET A 142 -8.79 9.20 -53.12
N PHE A 143 -8.77 9.58 -51.85
CA PHE A 143 -9.55 10.69 -51.33
C PHE A 143 -9.16 12.03 -51.98
N HIS A 144 -7.86 12.29 -52.13
CA HIS A 144 -7.38 13.46 -52.86
C HIS A 144 -7.81 13.44 -54.33
N LYS A 145 -7.69 12.29 -55.02
CA LYS A 145 -8.16 12.16 -56.41
C LYS A 145 -9.66 12.40 -56.54
N LEU A 146 -10.46 11.88 -55.61
CA LEU A 146 -11.91 12.11 -55.59
C LEU A 146 -12.25 13.57 -55.31
N SER A 147 -11.53 14.22 -54.40
CA SER A 147 -11.73 15.64 -54.10
C SER A 147 -11.48 16.50 -55.32
N ILE A 148 -10.37 16.27 -56.04
CA ILE A 148 -10.06 16.96 -57.30
C ILE A 148 -11.16 16.69 -58.35
N ALA A 149 -11.60 15.44 -58.51
CA ALA A 149 -12.65 15.11 -59.47
C ALA A 149 -13.98 15.83 -59.15
N VAL A 150 -14.33 15.95 -57.86
CA VAL A 150 -15.53 16.67 -57.41
C VAL A 150 -15.39 18.17 -57.69
N GLU A 151 -14.24 18.78 -57.40
CA GLU A 151 -13.97 20.18 -57.71
C GLU A 151 -14.07 20.46 -59.22
N MET A 152 -13.53 19.57 -60.05
CA MET A 152 -13.67 19.67 -61.51
C MET A 152 -15.13 19.61 -61.97
N ILE A 153 -15.91 18.67 -61.43
CA ILE A 153 -17.35 18.55 -61.76
C ILE A 153 -18.13 19.77 -61.28
N LEU A 154 -17.77 20.32 -60.12
CA LEU A 154 -18.41 21.51 -59.57
C LEU A 154 -18.12 22.74 -60.45
N ASN A 155 -16.86 22.94 -60.84
CA ASN A 155 -16.46 24.00 -61.77
C ASN A 155 -17.13 23.84 -63.14
N GLU A 156 -17.20 22.62 -63.68
CA GLU A 156 -17.91 22.35 -64.94
C GLU A 156 -19.42 22.67 -64.82
N ASN A 157 -20.06 22.29 -63.71
CA ASN A 157 -21.46 22.64 -63.46
C ASN A 157 -21.68 24.15 -63.34
N GLU A 158 -20.75 24.87 -62.70
CA GLU A 158 -20.81 26.33 -62.61
C GLU A 158 -20.71 26.97 -63.99
N LEU A 159 -19.75 26.53 -64.81
CA LEU A 159 -19.58 26.98 -66.20
C LEU A 159 -20.84 26.67 -67.05
N LEU A 160 -21.43 25.48 -66.88
CA LEU A 160 -22.66 25.12 -67.57
C LEU A 160 -23.85 25.99 -67.11
N ARG A 161 -23.95 26.28 -65.81
CA ARG A 161 -24.98 27.18 -65.26
C ARG A 161 -24.80 28.61 -65.77
N GLU A 162 -23.57 29.09 -65.91
CA GLU A 162 -23.25 30.39 -66.51
C GLU A 162 -23.64 30.41 -68.00
N LYS A 163 -23.24 29.40 -68.78
CA LYS A 163 -23.67 29.28 -70.19
C LYS A 163 -25.19 29.23 -70.38
N VAL A 164 -25.92 28.55 -69.48
CA VAL A 164 -27.39 28.53 -69.51
C VAL A 164 -27.96 29.91 -69.16
N ARG A 165 -27.34 30.62 -68.21
CA ARG A 165 -27.75 31.98 -67.81
C ARG A 165 -27.55 33.01 -68.93
N ASP A 166 -26.43 32.93 -69.63
CA ASP A 166 -26.08 33.83 -70.73
C ASP A 166 -26.85 33.52 -72.02
N ASN A 167 -27.47 32.33 -72.11
CA ASN A 167 -28.25 31.89 -73.26
C ASN A 167 -29.65 31.37 -72.86
N PRO A 168 -30.55 32.24 -72.33
CA PRO A 168 -31.88 31.82 -71.84
C PRO A 168 -32.82 31.32 -72.94
N LYS A 169 -32.40 31.37 -74.22
CA LYS A 169 -33.18 30.90 -75.38
C LYS A 169 -32.84 29.48 -75.85
N SER A 170 -31.95 28.75 -75.17
CA SER A 170 -31.67 27.33 -75.46
C SER A 170 -32.38 26.37 -74.51
N GLY A 171 -33.62 26.68 -74.11
CA GLY A 171 -34.54 25.65 -73.65
C GLY A 171 -34.88 24.75 -74.83
N THR A 172 -34.41 23.50 -74.80
CA THR A 172 -34.63 22.38 -75.75
C THR A 172 -33.42 22.04 -76.61
N THR A 173 -32.52 21.20 -76.08
CA THR A 173 -32.08 19.93 -76.71
C THR A 173 -31.06 19.24 -75.79
N CYS A 174 -31.41 18.04 -75.30
CA CYS A 174 -30.45 17.16 -74.64
C CYS A 174 -29.49 16.61 -75.69
N ASN A 175 -28.28 17.15 -75.78
CA ASN A 175 -27.18 16.52 -76.50
C ASN A 175 -26.29 15.79 -75.49
N THR A 176 -26.36 14.46 -75.52
CA THR A 176 -25.47 13.55 -74.80
C THR A 176 -24.03 13.76 -75.29
N GLY A 177 -23.22 14.48 -74.50
CA GLY A 177 -21.78 14.59 -74.69
C GLY A 177 -21.11 13.22 -74.51
N LYS A 178 -20.27 12.83 -75.47
CA LYS A 178 -19.59 11.53 -75.51
C LYS A 178 -18.47 11.45 -74.46
N PRO A 179 -18.27 10.30 -73.80
CA PRO A 179 -17.34 10.14 -72.67
C PRO A 179 -15.84 10.09 -73.05
N ASP A 180 -15.47 10.25 -74.31
CA ASP A 180 -14.10 9.99 -74.79
C ASP A 180 -13.15 11.20 -74.75
N GLU A 181 -13.64 12.43 -74.62
CA GLU A 181 -12.78 13.63 -74.58
C GLU A 181 -12.17 13.88 -73.20
N PHE A 182 -12.87 13.53 -72.11
CA PHE A 182 -12.38 13.68 -70.74
C PHE A 182 -11.19 12.76 -70.41
N ARG A 183 -11.14 11.56 -71.01
CA ARG A 183 -10.08 10.58 -70.74
C ARG A 183 -8.72 10.98 -71.31
N ARG A 184 -8.68 11.76 -72.41
CA ARG A 184 -7.40 12.17 -73.03
C ARG A 184 -6.69 13.25 -72.23
N ASN A 185 -7.44 14.20 -71.66
CA ASN A 185 -6.86 15.33 -70.93
C ASN A 185 -6.25 14.95 -69.57
N ILE A 186 -6.72 13.86 -68.95
CA ILE A 186 -6.18 13.35 -67.69
C ILE A 186 -4.79 12.73 -67.89
N ASN A 187 -4.57 12.03 -69.01
CA ASN A 187 -3.29 11.36 -69.26
C ASN A 187 -2.16 12.35 -69.61
N GLU A 188 -2.46 13.46 -70.28
CA GLU A 188 -1.45 14.49 -70.62
C GLU A 188 -0.96 15.29 -69.39
N ILE A 189 -1.78 15.43 -68.34
CA ILE A 189 -1.39 16.14 -67.10
C ILE A 189 -0.54 15.23 -66.18
N ILE A 190 -0.71 13.90 -66.29
CA ILE A 190 0.05 12.92 -65.49
C ILE A 190 1.54 12.93 -65.90
N GLU A 191 1.84 13.05 -67.19
CA GLU A 191 3.24 13.03 -67.67
C GLU A 191 4.05 14.30 -67.31
N GLN A 192 3.38 15.42 -66.99
CA GLN A 192 4.06 16.68 -66.65
C GLN A 192 4.44 16.84 -65.18
N ARG A 193 3.89 16.02 -64.26
CA ARG A 193 4.19 16.13 -62.82
C ARG A 193 5.17 15.10 -62.26
N ASP A 194 5.50 14.06 -63.01
CA ASP A 194 6.51 13.06 -62.60
C ASP A 194 7.96 13.56 -62.78
N SER A 195 8.16 14.84 -63.16
CA SER A 195 9.50 15.41 -63.43
C SER A 195 10.10 16.21 -62.27
N ASP A 196 9.35 16.56 -61.22
CA ASP A 196 9.75 17.67 -60.33
C ASP A 196 9.65 17.43 -58.81
N ASP A 197 9.44 16.19 -58.34
CA ASP A 197 9.29 15.94 -56.88
C ASP A 197 10.21 14.84 -56.35
N SER A 198 11.52 15.07 -56.52
CA SER A 198 12.58 14.27 -55.88
C SER A 198 13.29 15.09 -54.80
N SER A 199 12.63 15.28 -53.66
CA SER A 199 13.31 15.64 -52.42
C SER A 199 12.55 15.09 -51.20
N PRO A 200 13.03 14.01 -50.54
CA PRO A 200 12.51 13.58 -49.26
C PRO A 200 13.35 14.26 -48.18
N ASN A 201 12.79 15.26 -47.48
CA ASN A 201 13.21 15.67 -46.14
C ASN A 201 12.36 16.87 -45.68
N GLU A 202 11.22 16.59 -45.05
CA GLU A 202 10.65 17.54 -44.09
C GLU A 202 10.92 16.98 -42.69
N GLU A 203 11.88 17.60 -42.00
CA GLU A 203 12.27 17.34 -40.62
C GLU A 203 11.09 17.58 -39.68
N ILE A 204 10.78 16.59 -38.83
CA ILE A 204 9.80 16.71 -37.77
C ILE A 204 10.34 17.72 -36.74
N GLN A 205 9.61 18.81 -36.51
CA GLN A 205 9.93 19.79 -35.47
C GLN A 205 9.95 19.11 -34.08
N GLU A 206 11.13 19.07 -33.45
CA GLU A 206 11.29 18.64 -32.06
C GLU A 206 10.65 19.66 -31.11
N LEU A 207 9.68 19.21 -30.32
CA LEU A 207 9.07 20.00 -29.25
C LEU A 207 10.02 20.10 -28.04
N PRO A 208 10.03 21.23 -27.31
CA PRO A 208 10.91 21.41 -26.17
C PRO A 208 10.54 20.45 -25.02
N PRO A 209 11.54 19.96 -24.25
CA PRO A 209 11.32 19.02 -23.16
C PRO A 209 10.53 19.65 -22.01
N LEU A 210 9.68 18.85 -21.39
CA LEU A 210 8.81 19.24 -20.28
C LEU A 210 9.63 19.41 -18.99
N GLU A 211 9.60 20.61 -18.39
CA GLU A 211 10.30 20.87 -17.13
C GLU A 211 9.59 20.18 -15.96
N LEU A 212 10.33 19.36 -15.22
CA LEU A 212 9.84 18.68 -14.02
C LEU A 212 10.11 19.52 -12.76
N PRO A 213 9.23 19.46 -11.74
CA PRO A 213 9.42 20.20 -10.50
C PRO A 213 10.67 19.73 -9.74
N SER A 214 11.49 20.67 -9.27
CA SER A 214 12.64 20.39 -8.40
C SER A 214 12.18 20.19 -6.96
N PHE A 215 12.38 19.00 -6.41
CA PHE A 215 12.18 18.70 -5.00
C PHE A 215 13.43 19.09 -4.21
N ASN A 216 13.26 19.92 -3.18
CA ASN A 216 14.35 20.30 -2.29
C ASN A 216 14.34 19.40 -1.06
N LEU A 217 15.38 18.58 -0.88
CA LEU A 217 15.48 17.56 0.17
C LEU A 217 16.18 18.07 1.44
N ASP A 218 16.65 19.32 1.45
CA ASP A 218 17.40 19.92 2.56
C ASP A 218 16.59 20.03 3.88
N SER A 219 15.27 19.83 3.85
CA SER A 219 14.42 19.86 5.04
C SER A 219 14.23 18.49 5.71
N LEU A 220 14.89 17.43 5.22
CA LEU A 220 14.72 16.07 5.77
C LEU A 220 15.75 15.68 6.84
N ASP A 221 16.85 16.43 6.99
CA ASP A 221 17.96 16.09 7.90
C ASP A 221 17.80 16.63 9.34
N ASP A 222 16.77 17.45 9.61
CA ASP A 222 16.46 17.90 10.97
C ASP A 222 15.29 17.09 11.57
N LYS A 223 15.55 15.82 11.95
CA LYS A 223 14.77 15.10 12.97
C LYS A 223 15.46 13.86 13.54
#